data_AF-A0A9D8S410-F1
#
_entry.id   AF-A0A9D8S410-F1
#
_cell.length_a   1.000
_cell.length_b   1.000
_cell.length_c   1.000
_cell.angle_alpha   90.00
_cell.angle_beta   90.00
_cell.angle_gamma   90.00
#
_symmetry.space_group_name_H-M   'P 1'
#
loop_
_entity.id
_entity.type
_entity.pdbx_description
1 polymer ?
#
loop_
_entity_poly.entity_id
_entity_poly.type
_entity_poly.pdbx_seq_one_letter_code
_entity_poly.pdbx_strand_id
1 'polypeptide(L)'
;MIKAFREHWFGLILSVMVLMCACFVLVVAIAPHGDAKMRGFTPCTYTMATELGQTGEAVKVIEVMKIVGRGFFCYGKVMKEGMSLFWHGKQKTPWANYLFEPEVVKDEFAGEVTEPFSEDLLKANLLDEDEEELLVNDEHKENDND
;
A
#
# COMPACT_ATOMS: atom_id res chain seq x y z
N MET A 1 20.10 -17.22 -34.96
CA MET A 1 20.06 -16.37 -33.75
C MET A 1 20.13 -14.87 -34.05
N ILE A 2 21.08 -14.40 -34.87
CA ILE A 2 21.29 -12.95 -35.13
C ILE A 2 20.14 -12.27 -35.91
N LYS A 3 19.39 -13.01 -36.75
CA LYS A 3 18.27 -12.47 -37.56
C LYS A 3 17.02 -12.14 -36.73
N ALA A 4 16.65 -13.03 -35.80
CA ALA A 4 15.50 -12.85 -34.91
C ALA A 4 15.66 -11.64 -33.97
N PHE A 5 16.89 -11.42 -33.47
CA PHE A 5 17.23 -10.28 -32.62
C PHE A 5 17.07 -8.93 -33.34
N ARG A 6 17.25 -8.90 -34.66
CA ARG A 6 17.13 -7.68 -35.47
C ARG A 6 15.68 -7.35 -35.84
N GLU A 7 14.84 -8.36 -36.05
CA GLU A 7 13.43 -8.18 -36.40
C GLU A 7 12.55 -7.95 -35.16
N HIS A 8 12.92 -8.52 -34.01
CA HIS A 8 12.12 -8.46 -32.78
C HIS A 8 12.83 -7.68 -31.66
N TRP A 9 13.88 -6.90 -31.98
CA TRP A 9 14.62 -6.11 -30.99
C TRP A 9 13.67 -5.28 -30.13
N PHE A 10 12.69 -4.62 -30.77
CA PHE A 10 11.72 -3.77 -30.10
C PHE A 10 10.80 -4.58 -29.16
N GLY A 11 10.28 -5.72 -29.61
CA GLY A 11 9.48 -6.61 -28.76
C GLY A 11 10.27 -7.18 -27.58
N LEU A 12 11.56 -7.47 -27.79
CA LEU A 12 12.46 -7.93 -26.74
C LEU A 12 12.74 -6.82 -25.71
N ILE A 13 13.00 -5.58 -26.14
CA ILE A 13 13.12 -4.44 -25.21
C ILE A 13 11.84 -4.28 -24.39
N LEU A 14 10.68 -4.24 -25.05
CA LEU A 14 9.40 -4.05 -24.36
C LEU A 14 9.12 -5.17 -23.36
N SER A 15 9.38 -6.42 -23.75
CA SER A 15 9.23 -7.58 -22.86
C SER A 15 10.14 -7.48 -21.64
N VAL A 16 11.42 -7.12 -21.83
CA VAL A 16 12.36 -6.90 -20.73
C VAL A 16 11.88 -5.76 -19.84
N MET A 17 11.38 -4.66 -20.40
CA MET A 17 10.86 -3.52 -19.63
C MET A 17 9.66 -3.92 -18.77
N VAL A 18 8.70 -4.66 -19.33
CA VAL A 18 7.53 -5.16 -18.60
C VAL A 18 7.95 -6.12 -17.49
N LEU A 19 8.90 -7.02 -17.77
CA LEU A 19 9.46 -7.93 -16.76
C LEU A 19 10.11 -7.14 -15.62
N MET A 20 10.89 -6.11 -15.92
CA MET A 20 11.52 -5.25 -14.91
C MET A 20 10.48 -4.50 -14.07
N CYS A 21 9.40 -4.00 -14.68
CA CYS A 21 8.29 -3.41 -13.95
C CYS A 21 7.58 -4.42 -13.03
N ALA A 22 7.35 -5.65 -13.51
CA ALA A 22 6.77 -6.72 -12.70
C ALA A 22 7.68 -7.06 -11.50
N CYS A 23 8.99 -7.20 -11.73
CA CYS A 23 9.97 -7.40 -10.66
C CYS A 23 9.96 -6.25 -9.66
N PHE A 24 9.88 -5.00 -10.11
CA PHE A 24 9.78 -3.84 -9.22
C PHE A 24 8.55 -3.94 -8.31
N VAL A 25 7.38 -4.24 -8.88
CA VAL A 25 6.14 -4.39 -8.11
C VAL A 25 6.25 -5.54 -7.11
N LEU A 26 6.83 -6.67 -7.50
CA LEU A 26 7.06 -7.82 -6.61
C LEU A 26 7.98 -7.46 -5.45
N VAL A 27 9.08 -6.74 -5.71
CA VAL A 27 10.00 -6.31 -4.64
C VAL A 27 9.31 -5.37 -3.68
N VAL A 28 8.55 -4.39 -4.17
CA VAL A 28 7.76 -3.51 -3.31
C VAL A 28 6.78 -4.32 -2.48
N ALA A 29 6.06 -5.28 -3.08
CA ALA A 29 5.07 -6.10 -2.38
C ALA A 29 5.66 -7.01 -1.29
N ILE A 30 6.88 -7.52 -1.48
CA ILE A 30 7.55 -8.43 -0.53
C ILE A 30 8.27 -7.65 0.59
N ALA A 31 8.66 -6.41 0.32
CA ALA A 31 9.46 -5.63 1.24
C ALA A 31 8.67 -5.24 2.51
N PRO A 32 9.34 -5.14 3.67
CA PRO A 32 8.71 -4.70 4.90
C PRO A 32 8.23 -3.25 4.78
N HIS A 33 6.94 -3.04 5.05
CA HIS A 33 6.35 -1.71 5.10
C HIS A 33 6.18 -1.17 6.53
N GLY A 34 6.24 -2.02 7.55
CA GLY A 34 6.19 -1.63 8.96
C GLY A 34 7.53 -1.87 9.66
N ASP A 35 8.31 -0.81 9.85
CA ASP A 35 9.56 -0.81 10.61
C ASP A 35 9.54 0.34 11.61
N ALA A 36 9.79 0.05 12.89
CA ALA A 36 9.73 1.06 13.95
C ALA A 36 10.77 2.18 13.77
N LYS A 37 11.84 1.91 13.01
CA LYS A 37 12.90 2.88 12.69
C LYS A 37 12.65 3.65 11.39
N MET A 38 11.48 3.49 10.75
CA MET A 38 11.09 4.19 9.53
C MET A 38 12.13 4.07 8.40
N ARG A 39 12.72 2.88 8.23
CA ARG A 39 13.74 2.61 7.19
C ARG A 39 13.10 2.08 5.90
N GLY A 40 13.85 2.15 4.80
CA GLY A 40 13.44 1.56 3.52
C GLY A 40 12.18 2.20 2.95
N PHE A 41 11.16 1.39 2.67
CA PHE A 41 9.92 1.86 2.03
C PHE A 41 8.88 2.40 3.02
N THR A 42 9.00 2.10 4.31
CA THR A 42 8.08 2.55 5.37
C THR A 42 7.72 4.04 5.32
N PRO A 43 8.67 5.00 5.22
CA PRO A 43 8.32 6.42 5.20
C PRO A 43 7.50 6.80 3.96
N CYS A 44 7.82 6.22 2.80
CA CYS A 44 7.07 6.44 1.55
C CYS A 44 5.64 5.88 1.67
N THR A 45 5.48 4.70 2.28
CA THR A 45 4.18 4.07 2.51
C THR A 45 3.35 4.85 3.51
N TYR A 46 3.96 5.32 4.60
CA TYR A 46 3.28 6.13 5.61
C TYR A 46 2.74 7.42 5.02
N THR A 47 3.57 8.19 4.29
CA THR A 47 3.10 9.43 3.63
C THR A 47 1.98 9.13 2.64
N MET A 48 2.10 8.08 1.82
CA MET A 48 1.06 7.70 0.87
C MET A 48 -0.24 7.33 1.60
N ALA A 49 -0.19 6.55 2.67
CA ALA A 49 -1.35 6.17 3.46
C ALA A 49 -2.00 7.39 4.14
N THR A 50 -1.21 8.35 4.65
CA THR A 50 -1.74 9.59 5.23
C THR A 50 -2.44 10.47 4.19
N GLU A 51 -1.89 10.59 2.98
CA GLU A 51 -2.52 11.35 1.90
C GLU A 51 -3.80 10.68 1.41
N LEU A 52 -3.83 9.34 1.37
CA LEU A 52 -5.03 8.56 1.04
C LEU A 52 -6.11 8.66 2.12
N GLY A 53 -5.73 8.64 3.40
CA GLY A 53 -6.69 8.79 4.50
C GLY A 53 -7.29 10.19 4.61
N GLN A 54 -6.58 11.22 4.12
CA GLN A 54 -7.07 12.60 4.07
C GLN A 54 -7.94 12.90 2.84
N THR A 55 -7.90 12.03 1.83
CA THR A 55 -8.75 12.14 0.65
C THR A 55 -10.09 11.46 0.95
N GLY A 56 -11.06 12.24 1.45
CA GLY A 56 -12.40 11.77 1.84
C GLY A 56 -13.29 11.25 0.70
N GLU A 57 -14.57 10.93 0.98
CA GLU A 57 -15.46 10.12 0.11
C GLU A 57 -15.73 10.63 -1.32
N ALA A 58 -15.43 11.90 -1.65
CA ALA A 58 -15.74 12.51 -2.97
C ALA A 58 -14.51 12.64 -3.90
N VAL A 59 -13.56 11.71 -3.84
CA VAL A 59 -12.27 11.87 -4.53
C VAL A 59 -12.31 11.40 -5.99
N LYS A 60 -11.78 12.24 -6.88
CA LYS A 60 -11.57 11.90 -8.29
C LYS A 60 -10.48 10.85 -8.40
N VAL A 61 -10.71 9.77 -9.16
CA VAL A 61 -9.71 8.70 -9.44
C VAL A 61 -8.32 9.24 -9.84
N ILE A 62 -8.29 10.38 -10.53
CA ILE A 62 -7.06 11.06 -10.96
C ILE A 62 -6.19 11.51 -9.76
N GLU A 63 -6.80 11.90 -8.65
CA GLU A 63 -6.12 12.36 -7.44
C GLU A 63 -5.49 11.18 -6.68
N VAL A 64 -6.25 10.09 -6.51
CA VAL A 64 -5.72 8.83 -5.97
C VAL A 64 -4.53 8.34 -6.81
N MET A 65 -4.65 8.34 -8.13
CA MET A 65 -3.56 7.96 -9.03
C MET A 65 -2.32 8.87 -8.89
N LYS A 66 -2.50 10.16 -8.62
CA LYS A 66 -1.38 11.07 -8.34
C LYS A 66 -0.69 10.73 -7.02
N ILE A 67 -1.46 10.46 -5.97
CA ILE A 67 -0.93 10.07 -4.65
C ILE A 67 -0.13 8.78 -4.77
N VAL A 68 -0.73 7.74 -5.38
CA VAL A 68 -0.08 6.46 -5.62
C VAL A 68 1.17 6.64 -6.50
N GLY A 69 1.09 7.43 -7.57
CA GLY A 69 2.22 7.73 -8.43
C GLY A 69 3.39 8.39 -7.68
N ARG A 70 3.12 9.30 -6.74
CA ARG A 70 4.14 9.89 -5.86
C ARG A 70 4.77 8.85 -4.94
N GLY A 71 3.96 7.94 -4.37
CA GLY A 71 4.43 6.82 -3.55
C GLY A 71 5.37 5.89 -4.31
N PHE A 72 4.98 5.45 -5.52
CA PHE A 72 5.80 4.62 -6.40
C PHE A 72 7.12 5.31 -6.79
N PHE A 73 7.09 6.61 -7.04
CA PHE A 73 8.30 7.38 -7.31
C PHE A 73 9.23 7.45 -6.08
N CYS A 74 8.67 7.54 -4.88
CA CYS A 74 9.43 7.47 -3.63
C CYS A 74 10.13 6.10 -3.46
N TYR A 75 9.42 4.99 -3.71
CA TYR A 75 10.02 3.65 -3.71
C TYR A 75 11.17 3.53 -4.70
N GLY A 76 11.02 4.08 -5.91
CA GLY A 76 12.09 4.13 -6.90
C GLY A 76 13.35 4.86 -6.41
N LYS A 77 13.20 5.94 -5.63
CA LYS A 77 14.34 6.66 -5.02
C LYS A 77 15.09 5.79 -4.01
N VAL A 78 14.36 5.09 -3.14
CA VAL A 78 14.94 4.20 -2.13
C VAL A 78 15.73 3.06 -2.80
N MET A 79 15.18 2.47 -3.87
CA MET A 79 15.91 1.44 -4.63
C MET A 79 17.18 1.99 -5.30
N LYS A 80 17.09 3.19 -5.90
CA LYS A 80 18.25 3.86 -6.50
C LYS A 80 19.33 4.15 -5.48
N GLU A 81 18.95 4.59 -4.28
CA GLU A 81 19.89 4.83 -3.18
C GLU A 81 20.58 3.54 -2.74
N GLY A 82 19.82 2.44 -2.62
CA GLY A 82 20.38 1.12 -2.31
C GLY A 82 21.42 0.65 -3.32
N MET A 83 21.11 0.82 -4.61
CA MET A 83 22.05 0.52 -5.69
C MET A 83 23.31 1.40 -5.63
N SER A 84 23.14 2.70 -5.35
CA SER A 84 24.26 3.65 -5.19
C SER A 84 25.17 3.26 -4.03
N LEU A 85 24.58 2.94 -2.86
CA LEU A 85 25.31 2.50 -1.67
C LEU A 85 26.08 1.21 -1.90
N PHE A 86 25.49 0.27 -2.65
CA PHE A 86 26.16 -0.94 -3.08
C PHE A 86 27.33 -0.65 -4.02
N TRP A 87 27.15 0.22 -5.02
CA TRP A 87 28.22 0.59 -5.95
C TRP A 87 29.40 1.29 -5.24
N HIS A 88 29.12 2.09 -4.22
CA HIS A 88 30.12 2.73 -3.38
C HIS A 88 30.74 1.80 -2.31
N GLY A 89 30.37 0.52 -2.27
CA GLY A 89 30.89 -0.47 -1.32
C GLY A 89 30.44 -0.27 0.13
N LYS A 90 29.47 0.61 0.38
CA LYS A 90 28.91 0.87 1.72
C LYS A 90 27.90 -0.19 2.15
N GLN A 91 27.35 -0.94 1.18
CA GLN A 91 26.33 -1.96 1.40
C GLN A 91 26.75 -3.26 0.71
N LYS A 92 26.55 -4.41 1.37
CA LYS A 92 26.96 -5.73 0.85
C LYS A 92 26.12 -6.21 -0.34
N THR A 93 24.85 -5.84 -0.38
CA THR A 93 23.90 -6.18 -1.45
C THR A 93 23.11 -4.93 -1.86
N PRO A 94 22.61 -4.82 -3.10
CA PRO A 94 21.89 -3.62 -3.55
C PRO A 94 20.51 -3.41 -2.92
N TRP A 95 19.99 -4.40 -2.19
CA TRP A 95 18.66 -4.36 -1.54
C TRP A 95 18.68 -4.24 -0.02
N ALA A 96 19.84 -4.27 0.65
CA ALA A 96 19.89 -4.29 2.11
C ALA A 96 19.26 -3.07 2.80
N ASN A 97 19.01 -1.97 2.09
CA ASN A 97 18.37 -0.77 2.63
C ASN A 97 16.84 -0.79 2.59
N TYR A 98 16.23 -1.72 1.84
CA TYR A 98 14.76 -1.84 1.74
C TYR A 98 14.25 -3.27 1.89
N LEU A 99 15.10 -4.28 1.77
CA LEU A 99 14.78 -5.69 2.00
C LEU A 99 15.62 -6.18 3.18
N PHE A 100 15.06 -6.03 4.37
CA PHE A 100 15.67 -6.37 5.66
C PHE A 100 14.62 -6.94 6.60
N GLU A 101 15.05 -7.52 7.72
CA GLU A 101 14.14 -7.95 8.77
C GLU A 101 13.68 -6.72 9.58
N PRO A 102 12.38 -6.40 9.60
CA PRO A 102 11.90 -5.20 10.27
C PRO A 102 12.13 -5.32 11.78
N GLU A 103 12.53 -4.21 12.39
CA GLU A 103 12.50 -4.10 13.84
C GLU A 103 11.08 -3.70 14.23
N VAL A 104 10.26 -4.70 14.48
CA VAL A 104 9.00 -4.49 15.19
C VAL A 104 9.35 -4.20 16.64
N VAL A 105 8.71 -3.18 17.24
CA VAL A 105 8.70 -3.09 18.70
C VAL A 105 8.05 -4.38 19.15
N LYS A 106 8.86 -5.30 19.72
CA LYS A 106 8.32 -6.44 20.45
C LYS A 106 7.72 -5.82 21.69
N ASP A 107 6.48 -5.41 21.56
CA ASP A 107 5.68 -5.12 22.73
C ASP A 107 5.71 -6.39 23.57
N GLU A 108 6.38 -6.32 24.72
CA GLU A 108 6.10 -7.16 25.89
C GLU A 108 4.62 -7.00 26.35
N PHE A 109 3.82 -6.20 25.62
CA PHE A 109 2.38 -6.11 25.61
C PHE A 109 1.70 -6.82 24.42
N ALA A 110 2.34 -7.78 23.75
CA ALA A 110 1.65 -8.71 22.84
C ALA A 110 0.82 -9.76 23.61
N GLY A 111 0.10 -9.33 24.65
CA GLY A 111 -1.15 -9.95 25.03
C GLY A 111 -2.23 -9.34 24.13
N GLU A 112 -2.77 -10.16 23.22
CA GLU A 112 -3.89 -9.82 22.32
C GLU A 112 -3.61 -8.70 21.30
N VAL A 113 -2.99 -9.07 20.18
CA VAL A 113 -3.35 -8.45 18.90
C VAL A 113 -4.54 -9.24 18.34
N THR A 114 -5.72 -9.01 18.91
CA THR A 114 -6.97 -9.14 18.16
C THR A 114 -7.08 -7.89 17.30
N GLU A 115 -7.21 -8.06 15.99
CA GLU A 115 -7.47 -6.96 15.05
C GLU A 115 -8.72 -6.17 15.50
N PRO A 116 -8.63 -4.92 15.99
CA PRO A 116 -9.81 -4.23 16.49
C PRO A 116 -10.39 -3.23 15.48
N PHE A 117 -9.76 -3.01 14.31
CA PHE A 117 -10.19 -1.92 13.42
C PHE A 117 -11.21 -2.34 12.34
N SER A 118 -11.42 -3.63 12.09
CA SER A 118 -12.44 -4.08 11.12
C SER A 118 -13.76 -4.46 11.78
N GLU A 119 -13.76 -5.15 12.91
CA GLU A 119 -15.02 -5.61 13.54
C GLU A 119 -15.80 -4.47 14.19
N ASP A 120 -15.14 -3.55 14.90
CA ASP A 120 -15.84 -2.45 15.59
C ASP A 120 -16.45 -1.44 14.61
N LEU A 121 -15.76 -1.17 13.49
CA LEU A 121 -16.29 -0.33 12.40
C LEU A 121 -17.39 -1.03 11.59
N LEU A 122 -17.26 -2.34 11.35
CA LEU A 122 -18.31 -3.11 10.68
C LEU A 122 -19.58 -3.18 11.55
N LYS A 123 -19.40 -3.32 12.86
CA LYS A 123 -20.50 -3.36 13.83
C LYS A 123 -21.16 -2.00 14.02
N ALA A 124 -20.39 -0.92 14.01
CA ALA A 124 -20.95 0.44 14.04
C ALA A 124 -21.86 0.70 12.81
N ASN A 125 -21.41 0.32 11.61
CA ASN A 125 -22.22 0.48 10.40
C ASN A 125 -23.48 -0.42 10.38
N LEU A 126 -23.42 -1.62 10.97
CA LEU A 126 -24.59 -2.51 11.07
C LEU A 126 -25.62 -2.00 12.08
N LEU A 127 -25.18 -1.40 13.19
CA LEU A 127 -26.09 -0.82 14.18
C LEU A 127 -26.82 0.42 13.64
N ASP A 128 -26.17 1.22 12.80
CA ASP A 128 -26.81 2.36 12.14
C ASP A 128 -27.91 1.90 11.16
N GLU A 129 -27.75 0.78 10.44
CA GLU A 129 -28.79 0.20 9.58
C GLU A 129 -30.00 -0.33 10.38
N ASP A 130 -29.75 -1.00 11.51
CA ASP A 130 -30.82 -1.54 12.37
C ASP A 130 -31.63 -0.41 13.04
N GLU A 131 -31.01 0.72 13.40
CA GLU A 131 -31.73 1.89 13.94
C GLU A 131 -32.55 2.61 12.85
N GLU A 132 -32.06 2.68 11.62
CA GLU A 132 -32.80 3.28 10.49
C GLU A 132 -34.05 2.44 10.14
N GLU A 133 -33.96 1.11 10.18
CA GLU A 133 -35.10 0.21 9.90
C GLU A 133 -36.17 0.23 11.03
N LEU A 134 -35.75 0.52 12.27
CA LEU A 134 -36.67 0.64 13.41
C LEU A 134 -37.42 1.98 13.41
N LEU A 135 -36.76 3.08 13.03
CA LEU A 135 -37.41 4.39 12.88
C LEU A 135 -38.43 4.40 11.72
N VAL A 136 -38.14 3.72 10.60
CA VAL A 136 -39.07 3.60 9.47
C VAL A 136 -40.31 2.77 9.85
N ASN A 137 -40.14 1.73 10.67
CA ASN A 137 -41.27 0.88 11.09
C ASN A 137 -42.18 1.54 12.14
N ASP A 138 -41.63 2.40 13.00
CA ASP A 138 -42.44 3.16 13.96
C ASP A 138 -43.22 4.30 13.28
N GLU A 139 -42.64 5.00 12.29
CA GLU A 139 -43.38 5.96 11.47
C GLU A 139 -44.51 5.31 10.65
N HIS A 140 -44.34 4.05 10.22
CA HIS A 140 -45.41 3.34 9.49
C HIS A 140 -46.56 2.91 10.41
N LYS A 141 -46.27 2.54 11.67
CA LYS A 141 -47.30 2.14 12.64
C LYS A 141 -48.08 3.31 13.23
N GLU A 142 -47.47 4.49 13.32
CA GLU A 142 -48.17 5.69 13.84
C GLU A 142 -49.18 6.25 12.82
N ASN A 143 -48.92 6.10 11.51
CA ASN A 143 -49.82 6.56 10.45
C ASN A 143 -51.01 5.63 10.14
N ASP A 144 -51.03 4.39 10.65
CA ASP A 144 -52.10 3.42 10.44
C ASP A 144 -53.13 3.38 11.60
N ASN A 145 -52.97 4.21 12.63
CA ASN A 145 -53.83 4.26 13.82
C ASN A 145 -54.69 5.53 13.96
N ASP A 146 -54.83 6.32 12.89
CA ASP A 146 -55.84 7.41 12.77
C ASP A 146 -57.17 6.88 12.17
#